data_AF-A0A7J8NYH4-F1
#
_entry.id   AF-A0A7J8NYH4-F1
#
_cell.length_a   1.000
_cell.length_b   1.000
_cell.length_c   1.000
_cell.angle_alpha   90.00
_cell.angle_beta   90.00
_cell.angle_gamma   90.00
#
_symmetry.space_group_name_H-M   'P 1'
#
loop_
_entity.id
_entity.type
_entity.pdbx_description
1 polymer ?
#
loop_
_entity_poly.entity_id
_entity_poly.type
_entity_poly.pdbx_seq_one_letter_code
_entity_poly.pdbx_strand_id
1 'polypeptide(L)'
;MYIPISSLRVIHILQVFHNFVLFYKFDKFLGIAVPWLVAANPVNYGRPCELSCVEALSAALLICGEEETANLLLGKFKWGHAFLSLNRELLKAYSECENSADIISVQNSWLSQQRQVPKVPPDAAEGASNDSEDEEGSSNDSEDGLPPLERNMNHLSLQESDDESE
;
A
#
# COMPACT_ATOMS: atom_id res chain seq x y z
N MET A 1 45.38 -23.27 41.89
CA MET A 1 44.11 -22.54 42.05
C MET A 1 43.54 -22.38 40.64
N TYR A 2 42.62 -23.27 40.29
CA TYR A 2 42.06 -23.42 38.94
C TYR A 2 40.86 -22.46 38.85
N ILE A 3 40.91 -21.46 37.98
CA ILE A 3 39.81 -20.52 37.74
C ILE A 3 38.99 -21.08 36.57
N PRO A 4 37.68 -21.32 36.73
CA PRO A 4 36.87 -21.95 35.69
C PRO A 4 36.66 -21.00 34.50
N ILE A 5 36.97 -21.52 33.31
CA ILE A 5 36.52 -21.05 32.00
C ILE A 5 35.00 -21.22 31.91
N SER A 6 34.27 -20.29 32.52
CA SER A 6 32.82 -20.16 32.38
C SER A 6 32.53 -18.80 31.75
N SER A 7 31.87 -18.87 30.59
CA SER A 7 31.22 -17.76 29.90
C SER A 7 32.10 -17.02 28.86
N LEU A 8 32.31 -17.71 27.73
CA LEU A 8 32.44 -17.11 26.40
C LEU A 8 31.26 -16.16 26.11
N ARG A 9 31.23 -14.98 26.71
CA ARG A 9 30.32 -13.88 26.33
C ARG A 9 31.07 -12.73 25.65
N VAL A 10 32.14 -13.08 24.94
CA VAL A 10 32.82 -12.21 23.98
C VAL A 10 32.16 -12.27 22.58
N ILE A 11 31.11 -13.07 22.37
CA ILE A 11 30.49 -13.24 21.03
C ILE A 11 29.14 -12.51 20.87
N HIS A 12 28.51 -12.03 21.94
CA HIS A 12 27.22 -11.32 21.84
C HIS A 12 27.32 -9.81 21.58
N ILE A 13 28.51 -9.32 21.18
CA ILE A 13 28.66 -7.97 20.59
C ILE A 13 28.62 -8.03 19.05
N LEU A 14 28.66 -9.23 18.45
CA LEU A 14 28.48 -9.43 17.01
C LEU A 14 27.01 -9.60 16.57
N GLN A 15 26.05 -9.61 17.51
CA GLN A 15 24.62 -9.44 17.19
C GLN A 15 24.25 -7.97 16.85
N VAL A 16 25.26 -7.13 16.56
CA VAL A 16 25.08 -5.75 16.07
C VAL A 16 25.48 -5.64 14.58
N PHE A 17 26.21 -6.62 14.03
CA PHE A 17 26.61 -6.58 12.62
C PHE A 17 25.54 -7.11 11.64
N HIS A 18 24.52 -7.84 12.11
CA HIS A 18 23.34 -8.17 11.29
C HIS A 18 22.31 -7.02 11.24
N ASN A 19 22.48 -5.98 12.05
CA ASN A 19 21.62 -4.80 12.04
C ASN A 19 22.14 -3.67 11.14
N PHE A 20 23.41 -3.68 10.73
CA PHE A 20 23.97 -2.58 9.94
C PHE A 20 23.50 -2.60 8.48
N VAL A 21 23.40 -3.78 7.87
CA VAL A 21 22.89 -3.92 6.50
C VAL A 21 21.40 -3.59 6.45
N LEU A 22 20.62 -4.07 7.43
CA LEU A 22 19.20 -3.73 7.52
C LEU A 22 18.98 -2.25 7.80
N PHE A 23 19.77 -1.63 8.68
CA PHE A 23 19.68 -0.19 8.94
C PHE A 23 19.97 0.65 7.69
N TYR A 24 21.03 0.33 6.93
CA TYR A 24 21.31 1.03 5.66
C TYR A 24 20.26 0.78 4.56
N LYS A 25 19.64 -0.40 4.56
CA LYS A 25 18.56 -0.74 3.60
C LYS A 25 17.23 -0.11 4.01
N PHE A 26 16.96 0.00 5.31
CA PHE A 26 15.79 0.69 5.88
C PHE A 26 15.92 2.22 5.78
N ASP A 27 17.11 2.80 5.89
CA ASP A 27 17.30 4.26 5.80
C ASP A 27 16.90 4.80 4.41
N LYS A 28 17.02 3.97 3.35
CA LYS A 28 16.45 4.26 2.02
C LYS A 28 14.92 4.32 1.98
N PHE A 29 14.24 3.77 2.99
CA PHE A 29 12.79 3.58 3.03
C PHE A 29 12.09 4.21 4.24
N LEU A 30 12.83 4.67 5.25
CA LEU A 30 12.29 5.22 6.50
C LEU A 30 11.55 6.55 6.31
N GLY A 31 11.68 7.19 5.14
CA GLY A 31 10.91 8.36 4.72
C GLY A 31 9.99 8.13 3.51
N ILE A 32 9.88 6.90 3.00
CA ILE A 32 9.05 6.57 1.83
C ILE A 32 7.72 5.95 2.29
N ALA A 33 6.63 6.45 1.73
CA ALA A 33 5.34 5.79 1.82
C ALA A 33 5.45 4.39 1.21
N VAL A 34 4.91 3.37 1.89
CA VAL A 34 4.87 2.01 1.35
C VAL A 34 4.21 2.06 -0.03
N PRO A 35 4.79 1.41 -1.06
CA PRO A 35 4.21 1.43 -2.40
C PRO A 35 2.78 0.87 -2.40
N TRP A 36 2.05 1.15 -3.47
CA TRP A 36 0.65 0.76 -3.59
C TRP A 36 0.48 -0.74 -3.34
N LEU A 37 -0.31 -1.06 -2.33
CA LEU A 37 -0.64 -2.40 -1.90
C LEU A 37 -2.06 -2.39 -1.35
N VAL A 38 -2.70 -3.55 -1.32
CA VAL A 38 -4.07 -3.70 -0.85
C VAL A 38 -4.06 -4.31 0.54
N ALA A 39 -4.81 -3.71 1.46
CA ALA A 39 -4.94 -4.21 2.82
C ALA A 39 -5.71 -5.54 2.86
N ALA A 40 -5.24 -6.46 3.71
CA ALA A 40 -5.91 -7.72 4.01
C ALA A 40 -6.40 -7.79 5.46
N ASN A 41 -6.10 -6.76 6.28
CA ASN A 41 -6.62 -6.66 7.62
C ASN A 41 -8.17 -6.54 7.63
N PRO A 42 -8.86 -7.01 8.68
CA PRO A 42 -10.32 -7.03 8.72
C PRO A 42 -11.00 -5.65 8.68
N VAL A 43 -10.29 -4.59 9.05
CA VAL A 43 -10.86 -3.23 9.15
C VAL A 43 -10.91 -2.56 7.77
N ASN A 44 -9.87 -2.80 6.96
CA ASN A 44 -9.63 -2.11 5.70
C ASN A 44 -9.53 -3.07 4.52
N TYR A 45 -10.03 -4.30 4.65
CA TYR A 45 -9.88 -5.34 3.63
C TYR A 45 -10.25 -4.83 2.23
N GLY A 46 -9.34 -5.02 1.26
CA GLY A 46 -9.56 -4.60 -0.12
C GLY A 46 -9.32 -3.11 -0.39
N ARG A 47 -9.11 -2.28 0.65
CA ARG A 47 -8.82 -0.86 0.48
C ARG A 47 -7.34 -0.65 0.12
N PRO A 48 -7.04 0.05 -1.00
CA PRO A 48 -5.67 0.32 -1.40
C PRO A 48 -5.00 1.32 -0.45
N CYS A 49 -3.71 1.14 -0.20
CA CYS A 49 -2.86 2.03 0.62
C CYS A 49 -3.31 2.21 2.09
N GLU A 50 -4.32 1.47 2.55
CA GLU A 50 -4.83 1.54 3.92
C GLU A 50 -4.32 0.37 4.78
N LEU A 51 -3.00 0.15 4.70
CA LEU A 51 -2.32 -0.90 5.42
C LEU A 51 -2.29 -0.62 6.92
N SER A 52 -2.41 -1.67 7.72
CA SER A 52 -2.02 -1.62 9.12
C SER A 52 -0.50 -1.48 9.26
N CYS A 53 -0.04 -1.03 10.43
CA CYS A 53 1.40 -0.90 10.71
C CYS A 53 2.16 -2.21 10.49
N VAL A 54 1.57 -3.36 10.86
CA VAL A 54 2.21 -4.66 10.65
C VAL A 54 2.28 -5.05 9.17
N GLU A 55 1.27 -4.73 8.37
CA GLU A 55 1.29 -4.96 6.92
C GLU A 55 2.33 -4.07 6.24
N ALA A 56 2.37 -2.78 6.59
CA ALA A 56 3.35 -1.83 6.10
C ALA A 56 4.80 -2.27 6.42
N LEU A 57 5.06 -2.67 7.67
CA LEU A 57 6.36 -3.17 8.08
C LEU A 57 6.73 -4.48 7.37
N SER A 58 5.78 -5.40 7.25
CA SER A 58 6.02 -6.69 6.58
C SER A 58 6.27 -6.50 5.08
N ALA A 59 5.57 -5.58 4.42
CA ALA A 59 5.83 -5.20 3.04
C ALA A 59 7.24 -4.64 2.86
N ALA A 60 7.67 -3.73 3.73
CA ALA A 60 9.03 -3.18 3.68
C ALA A 60 10.09 -4.29 3.85
N LEU A 61 9.88 -5.22 4.77
CA LEU A 61 10.75 -6.39 4.97
C LEU A 61 10.80 -7.28 3.72
N LEU A 62 9.66 -7.59 3.11
CA LEU A 62 9.59 -8.40 1.88
C LEU A 62 10.33 -7.73 0.71
N ILE A 63 10.13 -6.43 0.51
CA ILE A 63 10.82 -5.65 -0.52
C ILE A 63 12.33 -5.62 -0.26
N CYS A 64 12.76 -5.61 1.01
CA CYS A 64 14.17 -5.65 1.39
C CYS A 64 14.81 -7.05 1.30
N GLY A 65 14.00 -8.11 1.08
CA GLY A 65 14.43 -9.51 1.03
C GLY A 65 14.38 -10.26 2.36
N GLU A 66 13.79 -9.67 3.41
CA GLU A 66 13.64 -10.27 4.75
C GLU A 66 12.31 -11.04 4.88
N GLU A 67 12.12 -12.05 4.03
CA GLU A 67 10.85 -12.78 3.94
C GLU A 67 10.51 -13.55 5.24
N GLU A 68 11.50 -14.17 5.87
CA GLU A 68 11.28 -14.96 7.09
C GLU A 68 10.73 -14.10 8.24
N THR A 69 11.30 -12.91 8.42
CA THR A 69 10.86 -11.95 9.44
C THR A 69 9.46 -11.42 9.14
N ALA A 70 9.16 -11.10 7.88
CA ALA A 70 7.83 -10.67 7.46
C ALA A 70 6.78 -11.77 7.71
N ASN A 71 7.10 -13.02 7.37
CA ASN A 71 6.24 -14.18 7.62
C ASN A 71 6.00 -14.42 9.11
N LEU A 72 7.02 -14.25 9.95
CA LEU A 72 6.88 -14.37 11.41
C LEU A 72 5.96 -13.30 11.99
N LEU A 73 6.06 -12.06 11.50
CA LEU A 73 5.19 -10.94 11.91
C LEU A 73 3.74 -11.21 11.52
N LEU A 74 3.48 -11.49 10.25
CA LEU A 74 2.14 -11.77 9.74
C LEU A 74 1.54 -13.04 10.32
N GLY A 75 2.37 -14.05 10.64
CA GLY A 75 1.94 -15.31 11.25
C GLY A 75 1.31 -15.16 12.64
N LYS A 76 1.45 -14.00 13.31
CA LYS A 76 0.71 -13.69 14.55
C LYS A 76 -0.76 -13.40 14.30
N PHE A 77 -1.16 -13.15 13.06
CA PHE A 77 -2.50 -12.77 12.67
C PHE A 77 -3.14 -13.85 11.81
N LYS A 78 -4.37 -14.26 12.14
CA LYS A 78 -5.10 -15.28 11.37
C LYS A 78 -5.26 -14.91 9.89
N TRP A 79 -5.40 -13.62 9.60
CA TRP A 79 -5.53 -13.06 8.25
C TRP A 79 -4.18 -12.72 7.59
N GLY A 80 -3.05 -12.85 8.28
CA GLY A 80 -1.75 -12.38 7.77
C GLY A 80 -1.31 -13.06 6.46
N HIS A 81 -1.65 -14.33 6.28
CA HIS A 81 -1.40 -15.06 5.02
C HIS A 81 -2.18 -14.47 3.83
N ALA A 82 -3.34 -13.86 4.08
CA ALA A 82 -4.15 -13.23 3.04
C ALA A 82 -3.44 -11.99 2.49
N PHE A 83 -2.69 -11.25 3.31
CA PHE A 83 -1.90 -10.11 2.85
C PHE A 83 -0.85 -10.51 1.80
N LEU A 84 -0.12 -11.59 2.07
CA LEU A 84 0.88 -12.14 1.17
C LEU A 84 0.24 -12.66 -0.13
N SER A 85 -0.90 -13.32 -0.02
CA SER A 85 -1.61 -13.90 -1.16
C SER A 85 -2.18 -12.81 -2.06
N LEU A 86 -2.80 -11.79 -1.46
CA LEU A 86 -3.44 -10.68 -2.15
C LEU A 86 -2.44 -9.83 -2.93
N ASN A 87 -1.23 -9.65 -2.40
CA ASN A 87 -0.23 -8.76 -2.97
C ASN A 87 0.96 -9.51 -3.59
N ARG A 88 0.85 -10.82 -3.81
CA ARG A 88 1.98 -11.69 -4.16
C ARG A 88 2.79 -11.20 -5.35
N GLU A 89 2.11 -10.83 -6.42
CA GLU A 89 2.75 -10.41 -7.68
C GLU A 89 3.45 -9.06 -7.53
N LEU A 90 2.81 -8.09 -6.87
CA LEU A 90 3.37 -6.78 -6.59
C LEU A 90 4.56 -6.85 -5.64
N LEU A 91 4.44 -7.59 -4.53
CA LEU A 91 5.53 -7.75 -3.57
C LEU A 91 6.76 -8.39 -4.22
N LYS A 92 6.54 -9.38 -5.08
CA LYS A 92 7.62 -9.97 -5.88
C LYS A 92 8.24 -8.93 -6.81
N ALA A 93 7.44 -8.20 -7.58
CA ALA A 93 7.95 -7.20 -8.50
C ALA A 93 8.73 -6.08 -7.78
N TYR A 94 8.24 -5.62 -6.62
CA TYR A 94 8.94 -4.63 -5.82
C TYR A 94 10.25 -5.14 -5.20
N SER A 95 10.33 -6.43 -4.87
CA SER A 95 11.58 -7.04 -4.37
C SER A 95 12.71 -7.06 -5.42
N GLU A 96 12.36 -6.96 -6.70
CA GLU A 96 13.30 -6.92 -7.83
C GLU A 96 13.75 -5.48 -8.15
N CYS A 97 13.17 -4.45 -7.52
CA CYS A 97 13.50 -3.04 -7.75
C CYS A 97 14.74 -2.59 -6.94
N GLU A 98 15.60 -1.77 -7.53
CA GLU A 98 16.81 -1.25 -6.85
C GLU A 98 16.60 0.14 -6.25
N ASN A 99 15.69 0.93 -6.84
CA ASN A 99 15.45 2.30 -6.48
C ASN A 99 13.96 2.66 -6.50
N SER A 100 13.63 3.84 -5.97
CA SER A 100 12.24 4.31 -5.87
C SER A 100 11.58 4.59 -7.23
N ALA A 101 12.34 4.98 -8.26
CA ALA A 101 11.80 5.20 -9.59
C ALA A 101 11.33 3.89 -10.24
N ASP A 102 12.06 2.79 -10.03
CA ASP A 102 11.66 1.45 -10.48
C ASP A 102 10.34 1.03 -9.83
N ILE A 103 10.22 1.24 -8.51
CA ILE A 103 9.01 0.94 -7.75
C ILE A 103 7.81 1.72 -8.29
N ILE A 104 7.98 3.01 -8.56
CA ILE A 104 6.93 3.86 -9.14
C ILE A 104 6.55 3.37 -10.55
N SER A 105 7.53 2.96 -11.36
CA SER A 105 7.29 2.41 -12.70
C SER A 105 6.46 1.12 -12.65
N VAL A 106 6.85 0.17 -11.80
CA VAL A 106 6.11 -1.09 -11.57
C VAL A 106 4.69 -0.79 -11.09
N GLN A 107 4.54 0.11 -10.11
CA GLN A 107 3.25 0.52 -9.59
C GLN A 107 2.34 1.11 -10.68
N ASN A 108 2.84 2.04 -11.47
CA ASN A 108 2.06 2.70 -12.52
C ASN A 108 1.66 1.72 -13.62
N SER A 109 2.57 0.80 -13.98
CA SER A 109 2.27 -0.27 -14.92
C SER A 109 1.14 -1.17 -14.41
N TRP A 110 1.22 -1.61 -13.15
CA TRP A 110 0.20 -2.43 -12.51
C TRP A 110 -1.18 -1.75 -12.50
N LEU A 111 -1.24 -0.50 -12.04
CA LEU A 111 -2.50 0.27 -11.98
C LEU A 111 -3.10 0.53 -13.36
N SER A 112 -2.26 0.64 -14.39
CA SER A 112 -2.72 0.82 -15.76
C SER A 112 -3.31 -0.48 -16.33
N GLN A 113 -2.70 -1.63 -16.04
CA GLN A 113 -3.23 -2.94 -16.44
C GLN A 113 -4.58 -3.24 -15.79
N GLN A 114 -4.72 -2.97 -14.48
CA GLN A 114 -5.96 -3.21 -13.74
C GLN A 114 -7.14 -2.34 -14.23
N ARG A 115 -6.87 -1.14 -14.78
CA ARG A 115 -7.91 -0.28 -15.38
C ARG A 115 -8.43 -0.78 -16.73
N GLN A 116 -7.66 -1.61 -17.44
CA GLN A 116 -8.00 -2.07 -18.78
C GLN A 116 -8.75 -3.42 -18.77
N VAL A 117 -8.96 -4.05 -17.62
CA VAL A 117 -9.79 -5.25 -17.52
C VAL A 117 -11.26 -4.84 -17.59
N PRO A 118 -12.00 -5.15 -18.66
CA PRO A 118 -13.43 -4.87 -18.73
C PRO A 118 -14.13 -5.71 -17.66
N LYS A 119 -14.83 -5.06 -16.75
CA LYS A 119 -15.69 -5.73 -15.76
C LYS A 119 -16.92 -6.24 -16.50
N VAL A 120 -16.81 -7.36 -17.20
CA VAL A 120 -17.96 -8.01 -17.87
C VAL A 120 -18.92 -8.48 -16.78
N PRO A 121 -20.18 -7.98 -16.74
CA PRO A 121 -21.19 -8.53 -15.84
C PRO A 121 -21.49 -9.99 -16.24
N PRO A 122 -21.66 -10.94 -15.29
CA PRO A 122 -21.89 -12.35 -15.63
C PRO A 122 -23.26 -12.68 -16.23
N ASP A 123 -24.14 -11.72 -16.47
CA ASP A 123 -25.53 -12.01 -16.87
C ASP A 123 -25.94 -11.19 -18.10
N ALA A 124 -25.69 -11.73 -19.29
CA ALA A 124 -26.39 -11.35 -20.52
C ALA A 124 -26.36 -12.52 -21.52
N ALA A 125 -27.14 -13.56 -21.23
CA ALA A 125 -27.62 -14.46 -22.26
C ALA A 125 -28.93 -13.88 -22.86
N GLU A 126 -28.80 -13.45 -24.12
CA GLU A 126 -29.80 -13.43 -25.20
C GLU A 126 -31.12 -12.65 -25.07
N GLY A 127 -31.30 -11.70 -25.99
CA GLY A 127 -32.60 -11.11 -26.31
C GLY A 127 -32.48 -9.86 -27.19
N ALA A 128 -32.45 -10.03 -28.50
CA ALA A 128 -32.37 -8.96 -29.48
C ALA A 128 -33.71 -8.22 -29.65
N SER A 129 -33.67 -6.88 -29.67
CA SER A 129 -34.56 -6.02 -30.46
C SER A 129 -34.00 -4.59 -30.55
N ASN A 130 -33.81 -4.10 -31.79
CA ASN A 130 -33.59 -2.69 -32.12
C ASN A 130 -34.77 -1.83 -31.65
N ASP A 131 -34.51 -0.62 -31.15
CA ASP A 131 -34.98 0.59 -31.83
C ASP A 131 -34.25 1.83 -31.29
N SER A 132 -33.91 2.72 -32.21
CA SER A 132 -33.27 4.03 -32.01
C SER A 132 -34.30 5.07 -31.59
N GLU A 133 -33.95 5.96 -30.65
CA GLU A 133 -34.50 7.31 -30.55
C GLU A 133 -33.57 8.18 -29.69
N ASP A 134 -32.99 9.22 -30.30
CA ASP A 134 -32.32 10.34 -29.65
C ASP A 134 -33.36 11.26 -29.02
N GLU A 135 -33.16 11.75 -27.79
CA GLU A 135 -33.70 13.05 -27.33
C GLU A 135 -32.89 13.55 -26.12
N GLU A 136 -32.32 14.76 -26.27
CA GLU A 136 -31.76 15.55 -25.18
C GLU A 136 -32.90 16.10 -24.30
N GLY A 137 -32.71 16.18 -22.98
CA GLY A 137 -33.72 16.85 -22.18
C GLY A 137 -33.54 16.79 -20.67
N SER A 138 -32.90 17.84 -20.15
CA SER A 138 -33.36 18.66 -19.02
C SER A 138 -33.52 18.05 -17.61
N SER A 139 -33.01 18.83 -16.66
CA SER A 139 -33.06 18.71 -15.20
C SER A 139 -34.30 18.05 -14.61
N ASN A 140 -34.07 17.23 -13.58
CA ASN A 140 -34.90 17.29 -12.37
C ASN A 140 -34.03 17.20 -11.12
N ASP A 141 -33.87 18.40 -10.56
CA ASP A 141 -33.60 18.71 -9.16
C ASP A 141 -34.46 17.82 -8.25
N SER A 142 -33.82 17.10 -7.34
CA SER A 142 -34.49 16.39 -6.24
C SER A 142 -33.75 16.75 -4.97
N GLU A 143 -34.29 17.74 -4.27
CA GLU A 143 -33.98 18.07 -2.88
C GLU A 143 -34.02 16.79 -2.02
N ASP A 144 -32.87 16.24 -1.69
CA ASP A 144 -32.75 15.21 -0.67
C ASP A 144 -32.21 15.87 0.59
N GLY A 145 -33.06 15.94 1.62
CA GLY A 145 -32.89 16.73 2.85
C GLY A 145 -31.71 16.28 3.72
N LEU A 146 -30.50 16.58 3.28
CA LEU A 146 -29.28 16.45 4.09
C LEU A 146 -29.10 17.70 4.98
N PRO A 147 -28.77 17.55 6.27
CA PRO A 147 -28.44 18.68 7.12
C PRO A 147 -27.20 19.41 6.57
N PRO A 148 -27.10 20.74 6.66
CA PRO A 148 -25.93 21.49 6.21
C PRO A 148 -24.67 20.95 6.88
N LEU A 149 -23.70 20.51 6.07
CA LEU A 149 -22.40 20.08 6.57
C LEU A 149 -21.68 21.30 7.14
N GLU A 150 -21.32 21.28 8.43
CA GLU A 150 -20.49 22.31 9.04
C GLU A 150 -19.12 22.32 8.36
N ARG A 151 -18.70 23.52 7.90
CA ARG A 151 -17.40 23.71 7.25
C ARG A 151 -16.29 23.31 8.22
N ASN A 152 -15.58 22.22 7.90
CA ASN A 152 -14.38 21.83 8.64
C ASN A 152 -13.29 22.90 8.46
N MET A 153 -12.98 23.61 9.54
CA MET A 153 -12.02 24.74 9.57
C MET A 153 -10.55 24.32 9.59
N ASN A 154 -10.23 23.02 9.56
CA ASN A 154 -8.84 22.54 9.56
C ASN A 154 -8.18 22.47 8.18
N HIS A 155 -8.77 23.05 7.14
CA HIS A 155 -8.11 23.19 5.84
C HIS A 155 -7.20 24.43 5.86
N LEU A 156 -5.93 24.23 6.22
CA LEU A 156 -4.86 25.22 6.08
C LEU A 156 -4.77 25.66 4.61
N SER A 157 -5.34 26.81 4.29
CA SER A 157 -5.17 27.50 3.03
C SER A 157 -3.74 28.04 2.95
N LEU A 158 -2.87 27.38 2.19
CA LEU A 158 -1.70 28.02 1.61
C LEU A 158 -2.23 28.97 0.52
N GLN A 159 -2.49 30.21 0.89
CA GLN A 159 -2.61 31.27 -0.10
C GLN A 159 -1.20 31.57 -0.61
N GLU A 160 -0.96 31.16 -1.84
CA GLU A 160 -0.01 31.82 -2.74
C GLU A 160 -0.40 33.30 -2.80
N SER A 161 0.48 34.16 -2.30
CA SER A 161 0.43 35.58 -2.61
C SER A 161 1.53 35.85 -3.65
N ASP A 162 1.19 35.65 -4.91
CA ASP A 162 1.83 36.37 -6.01
C ASP A 162 1.10 37.72 -6.13
N ASP A 163 1.83 38.82 -5.93
CA ASP A 163 1.50 40.10 -6.53
C ASP A 163 2.81 40.82 -6.88
N GLU A 164 3.01 41.02 -8.17
CA GLU A 164 4.06 41.82 -8.81
C GLU A 164 3.73 43.32 -8.80
N SER A 165 4.78 44.14 -8.93
CA SER A 165 4.83 45.57 -9.36
C SER A 165 4.29 46.63 -8.36
N GLU A 166 4.95 47.77 -8.12
CA GLU A 166 5.86 48.61 -8.94
C GLU A 166 7.13 49.06 -8.19
#